data_AF-A0A7K3Y4W6-F1
#
_entry.id   AF-A0A7K3Y4W6-F1
#
_cell.length_a   1.000
_cell.length_b   1.000
_cell.length_c   1.000
_cell.angle_alpha   90.00
_cell.angle_beta   90.00
_cell.angle_gamma   90.00
#
_symmetry.space_group_name_H-M   'P 1'
#
loop_
_entity.id
_entity.type
_entity.pdbx_description
1 polymer ?
#
loop_
_entity_poly.entity_id
_entity_poly.type
_entity_poly.pdbx_seq_one_letter_code
_entity_poly.pdbx_strand_id
1 'polypeptide(L)' 'MFGQMVEASLSGICIADRRGCIVYANQALLAAWSYVQCELTGKPVEFLWFSREAGEDCMGHALS' A
#
# COMPACT_ATOMS: atom_id res chain seq x y z
N MET A 1 -13.19 16.36 -4.73
CA MET A 1 -12.28 16.40 -5.91
C MET A 1 -11.02 15.58 -5.68
N PHE A 2 -10.24 15.84 -4.63
CA PHE A 2 -8.99 15.11 -4.34
C PHE A 2 -9.14 13.57 -4.36
N GLY A 3 -10.11 13.01 -3.63
CA GLY A 3 -10.31 11.55 -3.60
C GLY A 3 -10.59 10.92 -4.97
N GLN A 4 -11.29 11.62 -5.87
CA GLN A 4 -11.54 11.10 -7.23
C GLN A 4 -10.30 11.17 -8.11
N MET A 5 -9.43 12.17 -7.93
CA MET A 5 -8.14 12.23 -8.63
C MET A 5 -7.21 11.11 -8.17
N VAL A 6 -7.21 10.81 -6.86
CA VAL A 6 -6.45 9.68 -6.30
C VAL A 6 -6.99 8.35 -6.83
N GLU A 7 -8.31 8.17 -6.87
CA GLU A 7 -8.93 6.94 -7.38
C GLU A 7 -8.69 6.75 -8.88
N ALA A 8 -8.75 7.82 -9.68
CA ALA A 8 -8.56 7.76 -11.13
C ALA A 8 -7.09 7.66 -11.57
N SER A 9 -6.14 7.73 -10.63
CA SER A 9 -4.71 7.60 -10.91
C SER A 9 -4.37 6.20 -11.42
N LEU A 10 -3.49 6.12 -12.42
CA LEU A 10 -2.92 4.86 -12.89
C LEU A 10 -1.83 4.32 -11.95
N SER A 11 -1.22 5.18 -11.14
CA SER A 11 -0.29 4.76 -10.10
C SER A 11 -1.05 4.21 -8.90
N GLY A 12 -0.53 3.14 -8.31
CA GLY A 12 -1.01 2.62 -7.03
C GLY A 12 -0.77 3.63 -5.92
N ILE A 13 -1.81 3.98 -5.18
CA ILE A 13 -1.76 4.94 -4.07
C ILE A 13 -2.39 4.29 -2.83
N CYS A 14 -1.69 4.37 -1.70
CA CYS A 14 -2.28 4.13 -0.39
C CYS A 14 -2.17 5.38 0.50
N ILE A 15 -3.10 5.51 1.43
CA ILE A 15 -3.09 6.56 2.45
C ILE A 15 -3.06 5.86 3.80
N ALA A 16 -2.14 6.27 4.67
CA ALA A 16 -2.02 5.80 6.03
C ALA A 16 -2.43 6.89 7.03
N ASP A 17 -2.91 6.48 8.20
CA ASP A 17 -3.15 7.37 9.33
C ASP A 17 -1.85 7.79 10.03
N ARG A 18 -1.96 8.57 11.11
CA ARG A 18 -0.80 9.05 11.89
C ARG A 18 0.00 7.93 12.57
N ARG A 19 -0.56 6.73 12.68
CA ARG A 19 0.08 5.55 13.26
C ARG A 19 0.73 4.67 12.18
N GLY A 20 0.65 5.07 10.91
CA GLY A 20 1.14 4.28 9.79
C GLY A 20 0.18 3.17 9.37
N CYS A 21 -1.07 3.16 9.83
CA CYS A 21 -2.05 2.15 9.44
C CYS A 21 -2.76 2.59 8.15
N ILE A 22 -2.80 1.72 7.14
CA ILE A 22 -3.48 1.96 5.87
C ILE A 22 -4.98 2.17 6.14
N VAL A 23 -5.52 3.30 5.66
CA VAL A 23 -6.95 3.63 5.74
C VAL A 23 -7.63 3.61 4.37
N TYR A 24 -6.85 3.62 3.29
CA TYR A 24 -7.35 3.61 1.93
C TYR A 24 -6.27 3.12 0.95
N ALA A 25 -6.69 2.39 -0.08
CA ALA A 25 -5.90 2.10 -1.26
C ALA A 25 -6.78 2.27 -2.51
N ASN A 26 -6.24 2.84 -3.58
CA ASN A 26 -6.97 2.96 -4.84
C ASN A 26 -7.02 1.62 -5.60
N GLN A 27 -7.91 1.53 -6.58
CA GLN A 27 -8.06 0.30 -7.37
C GLN A 27 -6.80 -0.09 -8.15
N ALA A 28 -5.97 0.88 -8.55
CA ALA A 28 -4.71 0.59 -9.23
C ALA A 28 -3.73 -0.20 -8.35
N LEU A 29 -3.60 0.15 -7.05
CA LEU A 29 -2.76 -0.58 -6.10
C LEU A 29 -3.31 -1.99 -5.84
N LEU A 30 -4.63 -2.07 -5.57
CA LEU A 30 -5.31 -3.34 -5.29
C LEU A 30 -5.16 -4.32 -6.46
N ALA A 31 -5.29 -3.84 -7.70
CA ALA A 31 -5.08 -4.64 -8.90
C ALA A 31 -3.61 -5.04 -9.09
N ALA A 32 -2.66 -4.11 -8.91
CA ALA A 32 -1.24 -4.37 -9.13
C ALA A 32 -0.68 -5.44 -8.19
N TRP A 33 -1.16 -5.48 -6.94
CA TRP A 33 -0.70 -6.42 -5.92
C TRP A 33 -1.72 -7.52 -5.57
N SER A 34 -2.83 -7.58 -6.32
CA SER A 34 -3.88 -8.59 -6.13
C SER A 34 -4.44 -8.65 -4.69
N TYR A 35 -4.58 -7.50 -4.06
CA TYR A 35 -5.22 -7.36 -2.74
C TYR A 35 -6.67 -6.93 -2.87
N VAL A 36 -7.46 -7.19 -1.83
CA VAL A 36 -8.74 -6.51 -1.62
C VAL A 36 -8.66 -5.51 -0.47
N GLN A 37 -9.46 -4.45 -0.52
CA GLN A 37 -9.39 -3.33 0.45
C GLN A 37 -9.47 -3.77 1.92
N CYS A 38 -10.29 -4.79 2.23
CA CYS A 38 -10.43 -5.30 3.59
C CYS A 38 -9.18 -6.03 4.12
N GLU A 39 -8.30 -6.51 3.25
CA GLU A 39 -7.03 -7.13 3.65
C GLU A 39 -5.99 -6.09 4.07
N LEU A 40 -6.05 -4.88 3.48
CA LEU A 40 -5.10 -3.80 3.73
C LEU A 40 -5.54 -2.85 4.84
N THR A 41 -6.84 -2.62 5.00
CA THR A 41 -7.35 -1.63 5.97
C THR A 41 -6.92 -2.00 7.39
N GLY A 42 -6.26 -1.07 8.08
CA GLY A 42 -5.74 -1.26 9.43
C GLY A 42 -4.36 -1.94 9.50
N LYS A 43 -3.81 -2.41 8.38
CA LYS A 43 -2.44 -2.96 8.33
C LYS A 43 -1.41 -1.83 8.35
N PRO A 44 -0.23 -2.04 8.94
CA PRO A 44 0.92 -1.14 8.77
C PRO A 44 1.29 -1.04 7.27
N VAL A 45 1.75 0.13 6.81
CA VAL A 45 2.20 0.35 5.40
C VAL A 45 3.30 -0.63 5.01
N GLU A 46 4.14 -1.02 5.96
CA GLU A 46 5.21 -2.00 5.79
C GLU A 46 4.68 -3.37 5.33
N PHE A 47 3.41 -3.69 5.60
CA PHE A 47 2.75 -4.90 5.10
C PHE A 47 2.87 -5.05 3.58
N LEU A 48 2.88 -3.93 2.86
CA LEU A 48 2.96 -3.87 1.40
C LEU A 48 4.32 -4.28 0.84
N TRP A 49 5.36 -4.27 1.67
CA TRP A 49 6.74 -4.62 1.28
C TRP A 49 7.08 -6.08 1.58
N PHE A 50 6.23 -6.80 2.32
CA PHE A 50 6.42 -8.23 2.57
C PHE A 50 5.90 -9.03 1.37
N SER A 51 6.82 -9.39 0.48
CA SER A 51 6.54 -10.29 -0.64
C SER A 51 5.91 -11.60 -0.13
N ARG A 52 4.80 -12.05 -0.75
CA ARG A 52 4.16 -13.33 -0.42
C ARG A 52 5.07 -14.53 -0.76
N GLU A 53 5.97 -14.35 -1.72
CA GLU A 53 7.11 -15.24 -1.96
C GLU A 53 8.39 -14.67 -1.33
N ALA A 54 8.77 -15.27 -0.21
CA ALA A 54 10.10 -15.33 0.39
C ALA A 54 11.05 -14.14 0.16
N GLY A 55 11.19 -13.34 1.22
CA GLY A 55 12.50 -13.09 1.83
C GLY A 55 13.50 -12.30 1.00
N GLU A 56 13.46 -10.98 1.12
CA GLU A 56 14.59 -10.17 1.55
C GLU A 56 14.07 -8.76 1.84
N ASP A 57 14.42 -8.25 3.01
CA ASP A 57 14.03 -6.92 3.47
C ASP A 57 14.74 -5.86 2.62
N CYS A 58 14.13 -5.50 1.49
CA CYS A 58 14.67 -4.50 0.56
C CYS A 58 14.83 -3.10 1.19
N MET A 59 14.31 -2.83 2.39
CA MET A 59 14.45 -1.54 3.06
C MET A 59 15.64 -1.43 4.02
N GLY A 60 16.28 -2.54 4.40
CA GLY A 60 17.49 -2.49 5.24
C GLY A 60 18.68 -1.77 4.61
N HIS A 61 18.68 -1.59 3.28
CA HIS A 61 19.77 -0.97 2.52
C HIS A 61 19.50 0.47 2.06
N ALA A 62 18.26 0.96 2.12
CA ALA A 62 17.93 2.29 1.59
C ALA A 62 18.19 3.45 2.58
N LEU A 63 18.53 3.15 3.83
CA LEU A 63 18.77 4.12 4.91
C LEU A 63 20.20 4.05 5.51
N SER A 64 21.18 3.43 4.82
CA SER A 64 22.61 3.51 5.17
C SER A 64 23.41 4.35 4.17
#